data_AF-A0A8H7QNR8-F1
#
_entry.id   AF-A0A8H7QNR8-F1
#
_cell.length_a   1.000
_cell.length_b   1.000
_cell.length_c   1.000
_cell.angle_alpha   90.00
_cell.angle_beta   90.00
_cell.angle_gamma   90.00
#
_symmetry.space_group_name_H-M   'P 1'
#
loop_
_entity.id
_entity.type
_entity.pdbx_description
1 polymer ?
#
loop_
_entity_poly.entity_id
_entity_poly.type
_entity_poly.pdbx_seq_one_letter_code
_entity_poly.pdbx_strand_id
1 'polypeptide(L)'
;MYLTVDMANLSKYRREFLEGAQASTSGRSSKYITRMVRNDSLDGLRGVQKYLRFTNISMSFSGAEKLHNGMGFKAKRKNKTNFVSAVNKKLRLAWARKHKQLIVSDWRKRVFSGKTRVNMGGSDSESFYWSNMPSTNRPHQVQPQVQGSGDGVMLRGCISGDGPGYSTAIIDGTINSNKYVEILKTLLMQALG
;
A
#
# COMPACT_ATOMS: atom_id res chain seq x y z
N MET A 1 -2.22 28.62 2.26
CA MET A 1 -2.85 29.46 3.31
C MET A 1 -2.94 28.62 4.58
N TYR A 2 -1.98 28.80 5.48
CA TYR A 2 -1.95 28.07 6.76
C TYR A 2 -2.98 28.73 7.70
N LEU A 3 -3.96 27.95 8.16
CA LEU A 3 -4.86 28.40 9.23
C LEU A 3 -4.09 28.32 10.54
N THR A 4 -3.63 29.47 11.04
CA THR A 4 -3.10 29.63 12.39
C THR A 4 -4.24 29.44 13.38
N VAL A 5 -4.16 28.40 14.20
CA VAL A 5 -5.06 28.22 15.34
C VAL A 5 -4.58 29.17 16.43
N ASP A 6 -5.43 30.12 16.80
CA ASP A 6 -5.15 31.12 17.82
C ASP A 6 -4.97 30.47 19.21
N MET A 7 -3.75 30.61 19.74
CA MET A 7 -3.31 30.08 21.04
C MET A 7 -4.05 30.73 22.22
N ALA A 8 -4.65 31.92 22.04
CA ALA A 8 -5.42 32.58 23.09
C ALA A 8 -6.68 31.80 23.45
N ASN A 9 -7.36 31.21 22.46
CA ASN A 9 -8.54 30.37 22.70
C ASN A 9 -8.21 29.12 23.52
N LEU A 10 -7.03 28.53 23.34
CA LEU A 10 -6.59 27.33 24.07
C LEU A 10 -6.28 27.61 25.55
N SER A 11 -5.86 28.83 25.89
CA SER A 11 -5.51 29.21 27.27
C SER A 11 -6.71 29.22 28.22
N LYS A 12 -7.90 29.58 27.72
CA LYS A 12 -9.15 29.59 28.51
C LYS A 12 -9.55 28.19 28.97
N TYR A 13 -9.26 27.18 28.15
CA TYR A 13 -9.57 25.77 28.42
C TYR A 13 -8.50 25.07 29.27
N ARG A 14 -7.39 25.75 29.62
CA ARG A 14 -6.31 25.17 30.43
C ARG A 14 -6.69 25.01 31.91
N ARG A 15 -7.58 25.86 32.44
CA ARG A 15 -7.95 25.88 33.87
C ARG A 15 -9.11 24.95 34.23
N GLU A 16 -10.03 24.68 33.31
CA GLU A 16 -11.20 23.82 33.58
C GLU A 16 -10.90 22.31 33.52
N PHE A 17 -9.73 21.90 33.02
CA PHE A 17 -9.46 20.49 32.67
C PHE A 17 -8.46 19.76 33.60
N LEU A 18 -7.86 20.43 34.60
CA LEU A 18 -6.72 19.89 35.34
C LEU A 18 -6.94 19.65 36.84
N GLU A 19 -8.18 19.52 37.30
CA GLU A 19 -8.46 18.95 38.61
C GLU A 19 -9.25 17.63 38.47
N GLY A 20 -8.52 16.52 38.49
CA GLY A 20 -9.03 15.26 39.05
C GLY A 20 -9.70 14.21 38.17
N ALA A 21 -9.64 14.24 36.83
CA ALA A 21 -10.37 13.26 36.01
C ALA A 21 -9.45 12.27 35.26
N GLN A 22 -9.75 10.96 35.36
CA GLN A 22 -9.29 9.93 34.42
C GLN A 22 -9.41 10.48 32.99
N ALA A 23 -8.35 10.35 32.18
CA ALA A 23 -8.23 10.97 30.86
C ALA A 23 -9.32 10.50 29.88
N SER A 24 -10.52 11.07 30.03
CA SER A 24 -11.64 11.00 29.11
C SER A 24 -11.52 12.22 28.20
N THR A 25 -11.12 12.00 26.96
CA THR A 25 -11.08 13.09 25.98
C THR A 25 -12.51 13.60 25.77
N SER A 26 -12.72 14.91 25.86
CA SER A 26 -14.04 15.51 25.66
C SER A 26 -14.68 15.07 24.33
N GLY A 27 -16.02 15.05 24.25
CA GLY A 27 -16.74 14.65 23.03
C GLY A 27 -16.38 15.50 21.79
N ARG A 28 -15.85 16.72 21.97
CA ARG A 28 -15.34 17.56 20.88
C ARG A 28 -13.96 17.09 20.38
N SER A 29 -13.06 16.75 21.29
CA SER A 29 -11.74 16.19 20.97
C SER A 29 -11.86 14.85 20.24
N SER A 30 -12.76 13.98 20.70
CA SER A 30 -13.04 12.69 20.02
C SER A 30 -13.57 12.87 18.60
N LYS A 31 -14.43 13.87 18.36
CA LYS A 31 -14.92 14.22 17.01
C LYS A 31 -13.81 14.71 16.10
N TYR A 32 -12.89 15.52 16.63
CA TYR A 32 -11.76 16.04 15.87
C TYR A 32 -10.76 14.93 15.50
N ILE A 33 -10.39 14.08 16.45
CA ILE A 33 -9.53 12.90 16.23
C ILE A 33 -10.17 11.95 15.21
N THR A 34 -11.48 11.70 15.33
CA THR A 34 -12.24 10.91 14.36
C THR A 34 -12.12 11.48 12.94
N ARG A 35 -12.20 12.81 12.78
CA ARG A 35 -12.04 13.46 11.48
C ARG A 35 -10.63 13.27 10.91
N MET A 36 -9.61 13.41 11.76
CA MET A 36 -8.19 13.29 11.38
C MET A 36 -7.77 11.85 11.00
N VAL A 37 -8.35 10.83 11.65
CA VAL A 37 -8.13 9.45 11.24
C VAL A 37 -8.84 9.18 9.90
N ARG A 38 -10.04 9.73 9.70
CA ARG A 38 -10.83 9.53 8.47
C ARG A 38 -10.24 10.18 7.22
N ASN A 39 -9.44 11.23 7.36
CA ASN A 39 -8.83 11.95 6.24
C ASN A 39 -7.34 11.61 6.07
N ASP A 40 -6.85 10.55 6.72
CA ASP A 40 -5.44 10.09 6.67
C ASP A 40 -4.43 11.12 7.22
N SER A 41 -4.88 12.09 8.01
CA SER A 41 -3.96 13.03 8.68
C SER A 41 -3.25 12.42 9.90
N LEU A 42 -3.69 11.23 10.35
CA LEU A 42 -3.03 10.44 11.39
C LEU A 42 -2.92 8.98 10.94
N ASP A 43 -1.70 8.43 11.00
CA ASP A 43 -1.35 7.05 10.65
C ASP A 43 -1.89 6.02 11.68
N GLY A 44 -3.19 6.04 11.93
CA GLY A 44 -3.85 5.14 12.87
C GLY A 44 -3.48 5.37 14.33
N LEU A 45 -3.47 4.29 15.12
CA LEU A 45 -3.34 4.34 16.57
C LEU A 45 -2.05 5.03 17.08
N ARG A 46 -0.91 4.79 16.42
CA ARG A 46 0.36 5.46 16.77
C ARG A 46 0.32 6.95 16.44
N GLY A 47 -0.28 7.32 15.31
CA GLY A 47 -0.51 8.72 14.94
C GLY A 47 -1.40 9.43 15.98
N VAL A 48 -2.49 8.78 16.39
CA VAL A 48 -3.38 9.28 17.45
C VAL A 48 -2.64 9.46 18.77
N GLN A 49 -1.84 8.48 19.19
CA GLN A 49 -1.07 8.59 20.43
C GLN A 49 -0.04 9.74 20.37
N LYS A 50 0.68 9.87 19.26
CA LYS A 50 1.67 10.95 19.06
C LYS A 50 0.99 12.33 19.07
N TYR A 51 -0.17 12.44 18.43
CA TYR A 51 -0.97 13.66 18.45
C TYR A 51 -1.45 14.02 19.86
N LEU A 52 -1.97 13.05 20.61
CA LEU A 52 -2.41 13.26 22.00
C LEU A 52 -1.27 13.74 22.90
N ARG A 53 -0.09 13.11 22.78
CA ARG A 53 1.13 13.56 23.47
C ARG A 53 1.52 14.98 23.09
N PHE A 54 1.46 15.33 21.80
CA PHE A 54 1.72 16.68 21.32
C PHE A 54 0.77 17.71 21.93
N THR A 55 -0.49 17.34 22.17
CA THR A 55 -1.49 18.17 22.86
C THR A 55 -1.37 18.14 24.40
N ASN A 56 -0.25 17.66 24.95
CA ASN A 56 -0.02 17.47 26.39
C ASN A 56 -1.02 16.53 27.10
N ILE A 57 -1.70 15.67 26.35
CA ILE A 57 -2.51 14.59 26.90
C ILE A 57 -1.60 13.36 27.00
N SER A 58 -1.07 13.11 28.19
CA SER A 58 -0.27 11.92 28.46
C SER A 58 -1.17 10.69 28.46
N MET A 59 -0.98 9.81 27.47
CA MET A 59 -1.79 8.60 27.31
C MET A 59 -0.90 7.41 26.95
N SER A 60 -1.10 6.29 27.65
CA SER A 60 -0.48 5.01 27.33
C SER A 60 -0.99 4.48 25.99
N PHE A 61 -0.25 3.55 25.38
CA PHE A 61 -0.68 2.95 24.11
C PHE A 61 -2.02 2.22 24.26
N SER A 62 -2.20 1.47 25.36
CA SER A 62 -3.45 0.81 25.71
C SER A 62 -4.60 1.81 25.94
N GLY A 63 -4.33 2.97 26.52
CA GLY A 63 -5.33 4.04 26.67
C GLY A 63 -5.79 4.60 25.32
N ALA A 64 -4.85 4.84 24.41
CA ALA A 64 -5.15 5.28 23.06
C ALA A 64 -5.94 4.21 22.28
N GLU A 65 -5.63 2.93 22.51
CA GLU A 65 -6.32 1.80 21.86
C GLU A 65 -7.77 1.69 22.32
N LYS A 66 -8.02 1.75 23.64
CA LYS A 66 -9.38 1.78 24.19
C LYS A 66 -10.18 2.97 23.67
N LEU A 67 -9.57 4.15 23.60
CA LEU A 67 -10.19 5.34 23.01
C LEU A 67 -10.54 5.11 21.53
N HIS A 68 -9.59 4.58 20.75
CA HIS A 68 -9.73 4.33 19.32
C HIS A 68 -10.85 3.31 19.03
N ASN A 69 -10.90 2.23 19.79
CA ASN A 69 -11.93 1.21 19.72
C ASN A 69 -13.30 1.74 20.19
N GLY A 70 -13.32 2.57 21.24
CA GLY A 70 -14.53 3.25 21.73
C GLY A 70 -15.14 4.22 20.71
N MET A 71 -14.32 4.78 19.80
CA MET A 71 -14.78 5.56 18.64
C MET A 71 -15.26 4.69 17.46
N GLY A 72 -15.27 3.37 17.62
CA GLY A 72 -15.75 2.40 16.63
C GLY A 72 -14.76 2.09 15.50
N PHE A 73 -13.51 2.53 15.58
CA PHE A 73 -12.52 2.25 14.54
C PHE A 73 -12.07 0.80 14.60
N LYS A 74 -12.00 0.17 13.43
CA LYS A 74 -11.41 -1.16 13.26
C LYS A 74 -10.34 -1.12 12.18
N ALA A 75 -9.29 -1.91 12.36
CA ALA A 75 -8.29 -2.12 11.33
C ALA A 75 -8.92 -2.88 10.16
N LYS A 76 -8.72 -2.39 8.95
CA LYS A 76 -9.12 -3.04 7.69
C LYS A 76 -7.90 -3.13 6.78
N ARG A 77 -7.74 -4.25 6.09
CA ARG A 77 -6.67 -4.44 5.12
C ARG A 77 -6.90 -3.48 3.94
N LYS A 78 -5.86 -2.76 3.51
CA LYS A 78 -5.94 -1.97 2.27
C LYS A 78 -6.09 -2.93 1.09
N ASN A 79 -7.00 -2.61 0.19
CA ASN A 79 -7.11 -3.38 -1.04
C ASN A 79 -5.89 -3.08 -1.91
N LYS A 80 -5.13 -4.13 -2.26
CA LYS A 80 -4.07 -4.04 -3.27
C LYS A 80 -4.76 -4.02 -4.63
N THR A 81 -4.81 -2.86 -5.28
CA THR A 81 -5.43 -2.77 -6.62
C THR A 81 -4.45 -2.18 -7.60
N ASN A 82 -4.19 -2.92 -8.68
CA ASN A 82 -3.55 -2.39 -9.87
C ASN A 82 -4.63 -1.68 -10.68
N PHE A 83 -4.53 -0.35 -10.80
CA PHE A 83 -5.46 0.39 -11.63
C PHE A 83 -5.29 -0.03 -13.09
N VAL A 84 -6.32 -0.64 -13.67
CA VAL A 84 -6.35 -1.00 -15.10
C VAL A 84 -7.31 -0.06 -15.81
N SER A 85 -6.79 0.71 -16.77
CA SER A 85 -7.60 1.62 -17.57
C SER A 85 -8.73 0.87 -18.30
N ALA A 86 -9.82 1.57 -18.61
CA ALA A 86 -10.93 0.98 -19.37
C ALA A 86 -10.47 0.41 -20.73
N VAL A 87 -9.54 1.11 -21.38
CA VAL A 87 -8.89 0.66 -22.62
C VAL A 87 -8.17 -0.68 -22.42
N ASN A 88 -7.31 -0.78 -21.40
CA ASN A 88 -6.57 -2.01 -21.11
C ASN A 88 -7.50 -3.16 -20.70
N LYS A 89 -8.62 -2.89 -20.01
CA LYS A 89 -9.65 -3.90 -19.72
C LYS A 89 -10.24 -4.48 -21.00
N LYS A 90 -10.60 -3.64 -21.97
CA LYS A 90 -11.14 -4.08 -23.27
C LYS A 90 -10.13 -4.92 -24.06
N LEU A 91 -8.87 -4.48 -24.11
CA LEU A 91 -7.80 -5.22 -24.80
C LEU A 91 -7.54 -6.59 -24.16
N ARG A 92 -7.45 -6.64 -22.83
CA ARG A 92 -7.27 -7.91 -22.10
C ARG A 92 -8.43 -8.87 -22.32
N LEU A 93 -9.67 -8.37 -22.31
CA LEU A 93 -10.86 -9.18 -22.58
C LEU A 93 -10.87 -9.73 -24.01
N ALA A 94 -10.54 -8.90 -25.00
CA ALA A 94 -10.46 -9.33 -26.40
C ALA A 94 -9.38 -10.40 -26.58
N TRP A 95 -8.21 -10.23 -25.97
CA TRP A 95 -7.14 -11.21 -25.98
C TRP A 95 -7.59 -12.53 -25.35
N ALA A 96 -8.25 -12.49 -24.18
CA ALA A 96 -8.74 -13.69 -23.51
C ALA A 96 -9.79 -14.43 -24.35
N ARG A 97 -10.74 -13.70 -24.96
CA ARG A 97 -11.75 -14.29 -25.86
C ARG A 97 -11.13 -14.94 -27.09
N LYS A 98 -10.10 -14.30 -27.68
CA LYS A 98 -9.37 -14.83 -28.85
C LYS A 98 -8.65 -16.14 -28.55
N HIS A 99 -8.14 -16.29 -27.32
CA HIS A 99 -7.31 -17.43 -26.93
C HIS A 99 -8.03 -18.45 -26.02
N LYS A 100 -9.36 -18.34 -25.88
CA LYS A 100 -10.14 -19.19 -24.96
C LYS A 100 -10.11 -20.68 -25.30
N GLN A 101 -9.83 -21.02 -26.56
CA GLN A 101 -9.80 -22.41 -27.06
C GLN A 101 -8.37 -23.00 -27.09
N LEU A 102 -7.36 -22.28 -26.57
CA LEU A 102 -6.00 -22.84 -26.51
C LEU A 102 -5.95 -24.03 -25.56
N ILE A 103 -5.43 -25.15 -26.05
CA ILE A 103 -5.25 -26.36 -25.27
C ILE A 103 -3.84 -26.43 -24.66
N VAL A 104 -3.60 -27.38 -23.76
CA VAL A 104 -2.31 -27.52 -23.05
C VAL A 104 -1.13 -27.56 -24.01
N SER A 105 -1.23 -28.28 -25.13
CA SER A 105 -0.16 -28.35 -26.13
C SER A 105 0.16 -27.01 -26.80
N ASP A 106 -0.82 -26.12 -26.94
CA ASP A 106 -0.59 -24.76 -27.46
C ASP A 106 0.11 -23.87 -26.45
N TRP A 107 -0.18 -24.06 -25.15
CA TRP A 107 0.49 -23.35 -24.08
C TRP A 107 1.93 -23.82 -23.89
N ARG A 108 2.21 -25.13 -24.05
CA ARG A 108 3.57 -25.68 -23.95
C ARG A 108 4.52 -25.10 -25.00
N LYS A 109 4.01 -24.74 -26.18
CA LYS A 109 4.79 -24.10 -27.26
C LYS A 109 5.15 -22.63 -26.98
N ARG A 110 4.69 -22.06 -25.87
CA ARG A 110 4.89 -20.64 -25.55
C ARG A 110 5.93 -20.48 -24.46
N VAL A 111 6.82 -19.52 -24.65
CA VAL A 111 7.75 -19.05 -23.63
C VAL A 111 7.20 -17.77 -23.03
N PHE A 112 7.01 -17.76 -21.72
CA PHE A 112 6.65 -16.56 -20.97
C PHE A 112 7.92 -15.94 -20.41
N SER A 113 8.05 -14.62 -20.54
CA SER A 113 9.12 -13.87 -19.89
C SER A 113 8.54 -12.81 -18.97
N GLY A 114 9.23 -12.54 -17.87
CA GLY A 114 8.78 -11.61 -16.85
C GLY A 114 9.94 -10.93 -16.15
N LYS A 115 9.62 -9.82 -15.48
CA LYS A 115 10.50 -9.21 -14.48
C LYS A 115 9.84 -9.32 -13.13
N THR A 116 10.61 -9.66 -12.11
CA THR A 116 10.18 -9.60 -10.71
C THR A 116 11.25 -8.91 -9.89
N ARG A 117 10.84 -8.19 -8.84
CA ARG A 117 11.77 -7.61 -7.87
C ARG A 117 11.84 -8.56 -6.68
N VAL A 118 13.05 -8.90 -6.27
CA VAL A 118 13.32 -9.63 -5.04
C VAL A 118 13.87 -8.65 -4.01
N ASN A 119 13.09 -8.39 -2.96
CA ASN A 119 13.49 -7.51 -1.88
C ASN A 119 14.51 -8.24 -0.98
N MET A 120 15.66 -7.63 -0.70
CA MET A 120 16.68 -8.19 0.20
C MET A 120 16.33 -7.96 1.67
N GLY A 121 15.48 -6.97 1.98
CA GLY A 121 14.97 -6.70 3.32
C GLY A 121 13.50 -6.27 3.30
N GLY A 122 12.66 -6.99 4.05
CA GLY A 122 11.24 -6.69 4.21
C GLY A 122 10.32 -7.27 3.12
N SER A 123 9.12 -7.68 3.52
CA SER A 123 8.05 -8.02 2.58
C SER A 123 7.35 -6.74 2.11
N ASP A 124 6.70 -6.79 0.93
CA ASP A 124 5.68 -5.81 0.53
C ASP A 124 4.46 -5.98 1.46
N SER A 125 4.65 -5.57 2.72
CA SER A 125 3.79 -5.91 3.84
C SER A 125 2.37 -5.46 3.58
N GLU A 126 1.43 -6.24 4.13
CA GLU A 126 0.03 -5.86 4.12
C GLU A 126 -0.12 -4.52 4.85
N SER A 127 -0.58 -3.51 4.12
CA SER A 127 -0.91 -2.23 4.74
C SER A 127 -2.35 -2.25 5.24
N PHE A 128 -2.57 -1.63 6.38
CA PHE A 128 -3.89 -1.50 7.01
C PHE A 128 -4.31 -0.03 7.04
N TYR A 129 -5.62 0.21 7.07
CA TYR A 129 -6.20 1.50 7.37
C TYR A 129 -7.24 1.34 8.48
N TRP A 130 -7.54 2.43 9.18
CA TRP A 130 -8.53 2.42 10.26
C TRP A 130 -9.83 3.05 9.76
N SER A 131 -10.95 2.36 9.97
CA SER A 131 -12.27 2.90 9.60
C SER A 131 -13.35 2.48 10.59
N ASN A 132 -14.25 3.42 10.89
CA ASN A 132 -15.46 3.20 11.68
C ASN A 132 -16.75 3.30 10.83
N MET A 133 -16.63 3.32 9.49
CA MET A 133 -17.76 3.34 8.56
C MET A 133 -17.74 2.12 7.63
N PRO A 134 -18.91 1.65 7.15
CA PRO A 134 -18.98 0.69 6.06
C PRO A 134 -18.48 1.35 4.76
N SER A 135 -17.61 0.62 4.06
CA SER A 135 -17.25 0.78 2.63
C SER A 135 -17.26 2.21 2.05
N THR A 136 -16.11 2.87 2.08
CA THR A 136 -15.78 3.91 1.09
C THR A 136 -14.43 3.49 0.47
N ASN A 137 -14.18 3.79 -0.80
CA ASN A 137 -12.88 3.56 -1.45
C ASN A 137 -12.14 4.90 -1.52
N ARG A 138 -11.68 5.41 -0.38
CA ARG A 138 -10.85 6.61 -0.32
C ARG A 138 -9.42 6.28 -0.77
N PRO A 139 -8.69 7.23 -1.36
CA PRO A 139 -7.33 6.99 -1.87
C PRO A 139 -6.38 6.34 -0.84
N HIS A 140 -6.44 6.75 0.43
CA HIS A 140 -5.61 6.17 1.50
C HIS A 140 -5.98 4.74 1.92
N GLN A 141 -7.14 4.24 1.48
CA GLN A 141 -7.65 2.90 1.80
C GLN A 141 -7.25 1.86 0.75
N VAL A 142 -6.61 2.32 -0.34
CA VAL A 142 -6.01 1.51 -1.37
C VAL A 142 -4.50 1.54 -1.18
N GLN A 143 -3.85 0.38 -1.28
CA GLN A 143 -2.40 0.31 -1.38
C GLN A 143 -2.06 0.38 -2.88
N PRO A 144 -1.55 1.50 -3.39
CA PRO A 144 -1.04 1.51 -4.75
C PRO A 144 0.15 0.55 -4.81
N GLN A 145 0.11 -0.40 -5.74
CA GLN A 145 1.32 -1.12 -6.11
C GLN A 145 2.13 -0.20 -7.02
N VAL A 146 2.85 0.73 -6.41
CA VAL A 146 3.86 1.50 -7.13
C VAL A 146 5.04 0.57 -7.31
N GLN A 147 5.43 0.33 -8.57
CA GLN A 147 6.69 -0.33 -8.89
C GLN A 147 7.83 0.64 -8.55
N GLY A 148 8.15 0.74 -7.25
CA GLY A 148 9.08 1.72 -6.71
C GLY A 148 10.55 1.28 -6.77
N SER A 149 11.43 2.26 -6.99
CA SER A 149 12.89 2.23 -6.95
C SER A 149 13.45 2.09 -5.53
N GLY A 150 13.66 0.87 -5.05
CA GLY A 150 14.33 0.61 -3.76
C GLY A 150 15.27 -0.59 -3.81
N ASP A 151 15.87 -0.94 -2.67
CA ASP A 151 16.97 -1.90 -2.43
C ASP A 151 16.67 -3.39 -2.71
N GLY A 152 15.97 -3.69 -3.81
CA GLY A 152 15.73 -5.07 -4.26
C GLY A 152 16.40 -5.34 -5.61
N VAL A 153 16.84 -6.57 -5.80
CA VAL A 153 17.40 -7.02 -7.08
C VAL A 153 16.26 -7.29 -8.04
N MET A 154 16.31 -6.67 -9.22
CA MET A 154 15.35 -6.96 -10.28
C MET A 154 15.81 -8.20 -11.05
N LEU A 155 15.06 -9.29 -10.96
CA LEU A 155 15.30 -10.50 -11.75
C LEU A 155 14.48 -10.46 -13.03
N ARG A 156 15.06 -10.93 -14.12
CA ARG A 156 14.36 -11.26 -15.35
C ARG A 156 14.59 -12.73 -15.66
N GLY A 157 13.53 -13.44 -16.02
CA GLY A 157 13.64 -14.83 -16.46
C GLY A 157 12.54 -15.20 -17.43
N CYS A 158 12.60 -16.44 -17.89
CA CYS A 158 11.56 -17.07 -18.69
C CYS A 158 11.13 -18.42 -18.14
N ILE A 159 9.95 -18.87 -18.54
CA ILE A 159 9.38 -20.18 -18.23
C ILE A 159 8.64 -20.70 -19.47
N SER A 160 8.79 -21.99 -19.76
CA SER A 160 8.08 -22.68 -20.84
C SER A 160 7.24 -23.84 -20.28
N GLY A 161 6.59 -24.60 -21.16
CA GLY A 161 5.91 -25.83 -20.78
C GLY A 161 6.83 -26.91 -20.20
N ASP A 162 8.15 -26.79 -20.39
CA ASP A 162 9.14 -27.78 -19.99
C ASP A 162 9.89 -27.38 -18.71
N GLY A 163 9.69 -26.15 -18.23
CA GLY A 163 10.21 -25.69 -16.95
C GLY A 163 10.75 -24.26 -16.98
N PRO A 164 11.41 -23.84 -15.89
CA PRO A 164 12.13 -22.57 -15.83
C PRO A 164 13.24 -22.53 -16.86
N GLY A 165 13.30 -21.46 -17.66
CA GLY A 165 14.43 -21.18 -18.53
C GLY A 165 15.48 -20.32 -17.83
N TYR A 166 16.36 -19.70 -18.61
CA TYR A 166 17.40 -18.82 -18.09
C TYR A 166 16.82 -17.64 -17.30
N SER A 167 17.53 -17.23 -16.25
CA SER A 167 17.23 -16.04 -15.47
C SER A 167 18.49 -15.24 -15.16
N THR A 168 18.36 -13.93 -15.11
CA THR A 168 19.47 -13.01 -14.88
C THR A 168 19.06 -11.86 -13.97
N ALA A 169 19.97 -11.48 -13.07
CA ALA A 169 19.83 -10.31 -12.24
C ALA A 169 20.17 -9.05 -13.05
N ILE A 170 19.32 -8.05 -12.93
CA ILE A 170 19.51 -6.74 -13.53
C ILE A 170 20.19 -5.88 -12.48
N ILE A 171 21.51 -5.80 -12.58
CA ILE A 171 22.38 -5.13 -11.59
C ILE A 171 22.52 -3.64 -11.91
N ASP A 172 22.50 -3.26 -13.20
CA ASP A 172 22.67 -1.87 -13.63
C ASP A 172 21.39 -1.24 -14.20
N GLY A 173 20.73 -0.42 -13.38
CA GLY A 173 19.80 0.63 -13.80
C GLY A 173 18.69 0.24 -14.78
N THR A 174 18.16 1.25 -15.48
CA THR A 174 17.10 1.07 -16.49
C THR A 174 17.67 0.37 -17.72
N ILE A 175 17.23 -0.87 -17.97
CA ILE A 175 17.58 -1.60 -19.20
C ILE A 175 17.06 -0.85 -20.42
N ASN A 176 17.98 -0.41 -21.29
CA ASN A 176 17.64 0.14 -22.59
C ASN A 176 17.16 -0.97 -23.57
N SER A 177 16.53 -0.58 -24.67
CA SER A 177 15.98 -1.52 -25.66
C SER A 177 17.03 -2.48 -26.23
N ASN A 178 18.27 -2.02 -26.45
CA ASN A 178 19.33 -2.82 -27.05
C ASN A 178 19.79 -3.95 -26.11
N LYS A 179 20.08 -3.64 -24.84
CA LYS A 179 20.35 -4.63 -23.81
C LYS A 179 19.16 -5.56 -23.61
N TYR A 180 17.92 -5.07 -23.78
CA TYR A 180 16.76 -5.94 -23.73
C TYR A 180 16.73 -6.97 -24.86
N VAL A 181 17.01 -6.55 -26.10
CA VAL A 181 17.07 -7.46 -27.25
C VAL A 181 18.17 -8.50 -27.08
N GLU A 182 19.34 -8.10 -26.57
CA GLU A 182 20.43 -9.02 -26.28
C GLU A 182 20.05 -10.06 -25.21
N ILE A 183 19.50 -9.60 -24.08
CA ILE A 183 19.00 -10.48 -23.03
C ILE A 183 17.89 -11.41 -23.55
N LEU A 184 16.98 -10.90 -24.40
CA LEU A 184 15.94 -11.73 -25.02
C LEU A 184 16.50 -12.79 -25.95
N LYS A 185 17.50 -12.46 -26.77
CA LYS A 185 18.16 -13.44 -27.65
C LYS A 185 18.78 -14.57 -26.84
N THR A 186 19.52 -14.23 -25.78
CA THR A 186 20.12 -15.23 -24.89
C THR A 186 19.08 -16.06 -24.15
N LEU A 187 18.05 -15.41 -23.58
CA LEU A 187 16.93 -16.08 -22.89
C LEU A 187 16.15 -17.04 -23.80
N LEU A 188 15.86 -16.61 -25.03
CA LEU A 188 15.06 -17.38 -25.97
C LEU A 188 15.87 -18.54 -26.57
N MET A 189 17.13 -18.31 -26.93
CA MET A 189 18.00 -19.36 -27.47
C MET A 189 18.23 -20.48 -26.44
N GLN A 190 18.39 -20.15 -25.16
CA GLN A 190 18.59 -21.15 -24.10
C GLN A 190 17.30 -21.83 -23.64
N ALA A 191 16.13 -21.22 -23.85
CA ALA A 191 14.84 -21.84 -23.53
C ALA A 191 14.29 -22.74 -24.65
N LEU A 192 14.89 -22.69 -25.84
CA LEU A 192 14.49 -23.46 -27.03
C LEU A 192 15.51 -24.53 -27.44
N GLY A 193 16.68 -24.57 -26.78
CA GLY A 193 17.68 -25.63 -26.94
C GLY A 193 17.48 -26.74 -25.93
#